data_AF-A0A078JL22-F1
#
_entry.id   AF-A0A078JL22-F1
#
_cell.length_a   1.000
_cell.length_b   1.000
_cell.length_c   1.000
_cell.angle_alpha   90.00
_cell.angle_beta   90.00
_cell.angle_gamma   90.00
#
_symmetry.space_group_name_H-M   'P 1'
#
loop_
_entity.id
_entity.type
_entity.pdbx_description
1 polymer ?
#
loop_
_entity_poly.entity_id
_entity_poly.type
_entity_poly.pdbx_seq_one_letter_code
_entity_poly.pdbx_strand_id
1 'polypeptide(L)'
;MRMCERRAWEGWNLLAKLVLFTNLWHLVSSLGSMSSIAISYGEGGSVFCGLKSDGSHLVGCYGSNAAILYGTPAHFQFIGLTGGDGFMCGLLMQSHQPYCWGNMLVITISAV
;
A
#
# COMPACT_ATOMS: atom_id res chain seq x y z
N MET A 1 -4.96 28.10 41.36
CA MET A 1 -5.91 29.08 41.94
C MET A 1 -7.32 28.74 41.44
N ARG A 2 -8.39 29.12 42.15
CA ARG A 2 -9.77 28.66 41.87
C ARG A 2 -10.47 29.52 40.80
N MET A 3 -11.35 28.87 40.01
CA MET A 3 -12.65 29.39 39.48
C MET A 3 -12.58 30.65 38.56
N CYS A 4 -13.55 31.00 37.72
CA CYS A 4 -14.86 30.43 37.31
C CYS A 4 -15.08 30.82 35.80
N GLU A 5 -16.14 30.47 35.05
CA GLU A 5 -17.40 29.77 35.34
C GLU A 5 -17.87 28.93 34.11
N ARG A 6 -19.17 28.67 33.96
CA ARG A 6 -19.83 27.94 32.87
C ARG A 6 -20.83 28.86 32.16
N ARG A 7 -20.71 29.07 30.84
CA ARG A 7 -21.85 29.45 29.97
C ARG A 7 -21.68 29.23 28.46
N ALA A 8 -20.93 28.19 28.04
CA ALA A 8 -20.75 27.80 26.63
C ALA A 8 -20.69 26.26 26.45
N TRP A 9 -21.45 25.51 27.27
CA TRP A 9 -21.13 24.10 27.58
C TRP A 9 -21.76 23.02 26.67
N GLU A 10 -22.78 23.33 25.86
CA GLU A 10 -23.38 22.31 24.97
C GLU A 10 -22.67 22.19 23.62
N GLY A 11 -22.34 23.32 22.97
CA GLY A 11 -21.61 23.32 21.71
C GLY A 11 -20.22 22.69 21.81
N TRP A 12 -19.51 22.91 22.92
CA TRP A 12 -18.16 22.37 23.12
C TRP A 12 -18.13 20.84 23.21
N ASN A 13 -19.15 20.21 23.79
CA ASN A 13 -19.26 18.74 23.86
C ASN A 13 -19.54 18.11 22.49
N LEU A 14 -20.35 18.78 21.66
CA LEU A 14 -20.62 18.34 20.29
C LEU A 14 -19.38 18.51 19.40
N LEU A 15 -18.68 19.65 19.49
CA LEU A 15 -17.42 19.88 18.79
C LEU A 15 -16.33 18.90 19.23
N ALA A 16 -16.20 18.63 20.53
CA ALA A 16 -15.24 17.63 21.03
C ALA A 16 -15.56 16.22 20.53
N LYS A 17 -16.85 15.82 20.48
CA LYS A 17 -17.27 14.54 19.89
C LYS A 17 -16.99 14.47 18.39
N LEU A 18 -17.26 15.55 17.65
CA LEU A 18 -16.94 15.66 16.21
C LEU A 18 -15.43 15.53 15.97
N VAL A 19 -14.60 16.23 16.74
CA VAL A 19 -13.14 16.16 16.66
C VAL A 19 -12.63 14.77 17.04
N LEU A 20 -13.18 14.12 18.07
CA LEU A 20 -12.84 12.74 18.42
C LEU A 20 -13.24 11.76 17.32
N PHE A 21 -14.39 11.95 16.67
CA PHE A 21 -14.79 11.16 15.51
C PHE A 21 -13.84 11.39 14.32
N THR A 22 -13.54 12.63 13.93
CA THR A 22 -12.62 12.87 12.79
C THR A 22 -11.22 12.32 13.06
N ASN A 23 -10.70 12.43 14.28
CA ASN A 23 -9.41 11.82 14.66
C ASN A 23 -9.46 10.29 14.65
N LEU A 24 -10.59 9.66 14.98
CA LEU A 24 -10.77 8.21 14.85
C LEU A 24 -10.86 7.75 13.39
N TRP A 25 -11.32 8.64 12.49
CA TRP A 25 -11.38 8.40 11.04
C TRP A 25 -10.05 8.69 10.33
N HIS A 26 -9.07 9.30 11.02
CA HIS A 26 -7.68 9.45 10.54
C HIS A 26 -6.82 8.18 10.65
N LEU A 27 -7.45 7.01 10.86
CA LEU A 27 -6.85 5.74 10.45
C LEU A 27 -6.61 5.79 8.94
N VAL A 28 -5.34 6.03 8.55
CA VAL A 28 -4.90 6.16 7.16
C VAL A 28 -5.29 4.91 6.38
N SER A 29 -6.42 5.01 5.70
CA SER A 29 -6.97 3.94 4.87
C SER A 29 -6.31 4.06 3.51
N SER A 30 -5.19 3.36 3.31
CA SER A 30 -4.54 3.27 2.01
C SER A 30 -5.42 2.46 1.05
N LEU A 31 -6.40 3.13 0.42
CA LEU A 31 -7.24 2.61 -0.67
C LEU A 31 -6.43 2.42 -1.97
N GLY A 32 -5.18 1.97 -1.87
CA GLY A 32 -4.42 1.52 -3.02
C GLY A 32 -5.16 0.33 -3.64
N SER A 33 -5.62 0.49 -4.87
CA SER A 33 -6.35 -0.56 -5.61
C SER A 33 -5.39 -1.68 -6.01
N MET A 34 -4.98 -2.48 -5.04
CA MET A 34 -4.15 -3.65 -5.27
C MET A 34 -4.91 -4.69 -6.08
N SER A 35 -4.33 -5.13 -7.19
CA SER A 35 -4.94 -6.07 -8.12
C SER A 35 -4.20 -7.40 -8.13
N SER A 36 -4.87 -8.48 -8.52
CA SER A 36 -4.24 -9.81 -8.67
C SER A 36 -3.24 -9.87 -9.83
N ILE A 37 -3.21 -8.84 -10.69
CA ILE A 37 -2.28 -8.65 -11.81
C ILE A 37 -1.71 -7.22 -11.75
N ALA A 38 -0.48 -7.04 -12.22
CA ALA A 38 0.18 -5.74 -12.32
C ALA A 38 1.08 -5.69 -13.56
N ILE A 39 1.32 -4.49 -14.09
CA ILE A 39 2.25 -4.27 -15.21
C ILE A 39 3.26 -3.20 -14.79
N SER A 40 4.53 -3.48 -15.06
CA SER A 40 5.63 -2.52 -14.98
C SER A 40 6.12 -2.21 -16.39
N TYR A 41 6.55 -0.98 -16.59
CA TYR A 41 7.15 -0.47 -17.83
C TYR A 41 8.53 0.12 -17.49
N GLY A 42 9.25 0.68 -18.46
CA GLY A 42 10.50 1.41 -18.21
C GLY A 42 11.63 1.02 -19.16
N GLU A 43 12.86 1.43 -18.84
CA GLU A 43 14.05 1.20 -19.67
C GLU A 43 14.39 -0.29 -19.84
N GLY A 44 14.12 -1.13 -18.83
CA GLY A 44 14.20 -2.59 -18.94
C GLY A 44 13.08 -3.24 -19.79
N GLY A 45 12.19 -2.43 -20.37
CA GLY A 45 10.97 -2.84 -21.05
C GLY A 45 9.87 -3.34 -20.10
N SER A 46 8.79 -3.87 -20.67
CA SER A 46 7.58 -4.22 -19.91
C SER A 46 7.64 -5.60 -19.26
N VAL A 47 7.03 -5.72 -18.09
CA VAL A 47 6.78 -6.99 -17.40
C VAL A 47 5.35 -7.02 -16.86
N PHE A 48 4.65 -8.10 -17.17
CA PHE A 48 3.38 -8.48 -16.59
C PHE A 48 3.63 -9.46 -15.44
N CYS A 49 3.10 -9.17 -14.25
CA CYS A 49 3.12 -10.07 -13.10
C CYS A 49 1.69 -10.37 -12.65
N GLY A 50 1.45 -11.56 -12.12
CA GLY A 50 0.17 -11.96 -11.56
C GLY A 50 0.27 -13.00 -10.45
N LEU A 51 -0.71 -13.01 -9.56
CA LEU A 51 -0.89 -14.05 -8.56
C LEU A 51 -1.32 -15.35 -9.26
N LYS A 52 -0.73 -16.47 -8.84
CA LYS A 52 -1.11 -17.80 -9.33
C LYS A 52 -2.51 -18.18 -8.84
N SER A 53 -3.34 -18.72 -9.73
CA SER A 53 -4.70 -19.19 -9.46
C SER A 53 -4.78 -20.56 -8.77
N ASP A 54 -3.63 -21.15 -8.43
CA ASP A 54 -3.52 -22.42 -7.70
C ASP A 54 -3.77 -22.30 -6.18
N GLY A 55 -4.12 -21.10 -5.70
CA GLY A 55 -4.33 -20.80 -4.28
C GLY A 55 -3.02 -20.64 -3.49
N SER A 56 -1.85 -20.71 -4.12
CA SER A 56 -0.56 -20.52 -3.43
C SER A 56 -0.27 -19.07 -3.05
N HIS A 57 -0.97 -18.11 -3.67
CA HIS A 57 -0.73 -16.66 -3.58
C HIS A 57 0.69 -16.21 -3.96
N LEU A 58 1.44 -17.06 -4.67
CA LEU A 58 2.76 -16.73 -5.23
C LEU A 58 2.61 -15.92 -6.52
N VAL A 59 3.65 -15.17 -6.88
CA VAL A 59 3.70 -14.34 -8.09
C VAL A 59 4.40 -15.08 -9.24
N GLY A 60 3.82 -15.02 -10.43
CA GLY A 60 4.52 -15.32 -11.69
C GLY A 60 4.66 -14.05 -12.54
N CYS A 61 5.83 -13.86 -13.17
CA CYS A 61 6.15 -12.68 -13.97
C CYS A 61 6.69 -13.06 -15.36
N TYR A 62 6.33 -12.29 -16.39
CA TYR A 62 6.71 -12.50 -17.78
C TYR A 62 6.97 -11.16 -18.48
N GLY A 63 8.03 -11.06 -19.27
CA GLY A 63 8.39 -9.84 -20.00
C GLY A 63 9.89 -9.73 -20.29
N SER A 64 10.40 -8.51 -20.39
CA SER A 64 11.82 -8.25 -20.73
C SER A 64 12.68 -7.78 -19.55
N ASN A 65 12.09 -7.19 -18.50
CA ASN A 65 12.86 -6.57 -17.42
C ASN A 65 13.43 -7.62 -16.46
N ALA A 66 14.70 -7.97 -16.67
CA ALA A 66 15.45 -8.95 -15.88
C ALA A 66 15.46 -8.66 -14.37
N ALA A 67 15.50 -7.38 -13.96
CA ALA A 67 15.53 -7.00 -12.54
C ALA A 67 14.22 -7.38 -11.82
N ILE A 68 13.08 -7.33 -12.52
CA ILE A 68 11.79 -7.77 -11.99
C ILE A 68 11.71 -9.30 -12.06
N LEU A 69 12.07 -9.91 -13.19
CA LEU A 69 11.98 -11.36 -13.40
C LEU A 69 12.81 -12.15 -12.37
N TYR A 70 14.10 -11.83 -12.23
CA TYR A 70 14.98 -12.50 -11.26
C TYR A 70 14.82 -11.99 -9.83
N GLY A 71 14.25 -10.80 -9.63
CA GLY A 71 13.93 -10.26 -8.32
C GLY A 71 12.60 -10.77 -7.73
N THR A 72 11.79 -11.51 -8.49
CA THR A 72 10.48 -11.98 -8.03
C THR A 72 10.62 -13.09 -6.98
N PRO A 73 10.13 -12.90 -5.74
CA PRO A 73 10.35 -13.86 -4.66
C PRO A 73 9.49 -15.12 -4.82
N ALA A 74 10.14 -16.28 -4.93
CA ALA A 74 9.48 -17.58 -5.16
C ALA A 74 8.69 -18.16 -3.97
N HIS A 75 8.82 -17.57 -2.78
CA HIS A 75 8.24 -18.11 -1.53
C HIS A 75 7.35 -17.11 -0.78
N PHE A 76 7.23 -15.87 -1.26
CA PHE A 76 6.40 -14.85 -0.61
C PHE A 76 4.97 -14.89 -1.16
N GLN A 77 4.01 -14.89 -0.24
CA GLN A 77 2.58 -14.93 -0.55
C GLN A 77 2.01 -13.53 -0.48
N PHE A 78 1.25 -13.13 -1.51
CA PHE A 78 0.77 -11.76 -1.66
C PHE A 78 -0.76 -11.68 -1.78
N ILE A 79 -1.33 -10.64 -1.18
CA ILE A 79 -2.76 -10.31 -1.27
C ILE A 79 -3.08 -9.65 -2.61
N GLY A 80 -2.15 -8.84 -3.12
CA GLY A 80 -2.27 -8.12 -4.38
C GLY A 80 -0.94 -7.49 -4.77
N LEU A 81 -0.92 -6.95 -5.98
CA LEU A 81 0.27 -6.42 -6.66
C LEU A 81 0.01 -5.02 -7.18
N THR A 82 1.10 -4.28 -7.41
CA THR A 82 1.14 -3.02 -8.16
C THR A 82 2.48 -2.90 -8.88
N GLY A 83 2.51 -2.21 -10.01
CA GLY A 83 3.69 -2.06 -10.87
C GLY A 83 3.89 -0.62 -11.29
N GLY A 84 5.15 -0.23 -11.51
CA GLY A 84 5.54 1.12 -11.88
C GLY A 84 6.66 1.15 -12.91
N ASP A 85 7.46 2.21 -12.90
CA ASP A 85 8.61 2.38 -13.79
C ASP A 85 9.81 1.58 -13.27
N GLY A 86 10.05 0.41 -13.85
CA GLY A 86 11.15 -0.51 -13.55
C GLY A 86 10.98 -1.35 -12.28
N PHE A 87 9.91 -1.17 -11.50
CA PHE A 87 9.67 -1.88 -10.25
C PHE A 87 8.28 -2.55 -10.16
N MET A 88 8.19 -3.54 -9.27
CA MET A 88 6.96 -4.18 -8.81
C MET A 88 6.89 -4.14 -7.29
N CYS A 89 5.68 -4.06 -6.73
CA CYS A 89 5.43 -4.19 -5.31
C CYS A 89 4.23 -5.11 -5.05
N GLY A 90 4.20 -5.74 -3.89
CA GLY A 90 3.05 -6.52 -3.41
C GLY A 90 2.90 -6.41 -1.89
N LEU A 91 1.70 -6.70 -1.39
CA LEU A 91 1.37 -6.71 0.03
C LEU A 91 1.46 -8.14 0.56
N LEU A 92 2.38 -8.39 1.49
CA LEU A 92 2.60 -9.72 2.07
C LEU A 92 1.41 -10.18 2.89
N MET A 93 0.92 -11.41 2.66
CA MET A 93 -0.23 -11.98 3.38
C MET A 93 -0.01 -12.13 4.88
N GLN A 94 1.21 -12.43 5.33
CA GLN A 94 1.49 -12.74 6.73
C GLN A 94 1.67 -11.48 7.59
N SER A 95 2.37 -10.48 7.07
CA SER A 95 2.72 -9.26 7.82
C SER A 95 1.87 -8.04 7.47
N HIS A 96 1.09 -8.09 6.39
CA HIS A 96 0.41 -6.92 5.79
C HIS A 96 1.37 -5.75 5.51
N GLN A 97 2.63 -6.05 5.19
CA GLN A 97 3.64 -5.06 4.83
C GLN A 97 3.89 -5.05 3.32
N PRO A 98 4.12 -3.86 2.72
CA PRO A 98 4.52 -3.77 1.32
C PRO A 98 5.94 -4.29 1.15
N TYR A 99 6.17 -5.06 0.09
CA TYR A 99 7.48 -5.53 -0.34
C TYR A 99 7.64 -5.18 -1.83
N CYS A 100 8.74 -4.50 -2.17
CA CYS A 100 9.02 -4.00 -3.51
C CYS A 100 10.34 -4.54 -4.04
N TRP A 101 10.40 -4.81 -5.35
CA TRP A 101 11.57 -5.35 -6.06
C TRP A 101 11.67 -4.76 -7.48
N GLY A 102 12.81 -4.98 -8.14
CA GLY A 102 13.16 -4.33 -9.40
C GLY A 102 13.98 -3.05 -9.17
N ASN A 103 13.88 -2.08 -10.07
CA ASN A 103 14.66 -0.85 -10.01
C ASN A 103 14.13 0.12 -8.94
N MET A 104 14.80 0.15 -7.79
CA MET A 104 14.36 0.86 -6.58
C MET A 104 14.63 2.38 -6.60
N LEU A 105 15.05 2.96 -7.74
CA LEU A 105 15.36 4.39 -7.86
C LEU A 105 14.15 5.34 -7.71
N VAL A 106 12.92 4.84 -7.88
CA VAL A 106 11.68 5.67 -7.85
C VAL A 106 10.88 5.50 -6.54
N ILE A 107 11.28 4.60 -5.63
CA ILE A 107 10.49 4.28 -4.41
C ILE A 107 10.72 5.28 -3.27
N THR A 108 11.14 6.51 -3.60
CA THR A 108 11.32 7.62 -2.65
C THR A 108 9.97 8.20 -2.26
N ILE A 109 9.20 7.42 -1.50
CA ILE A 109 8.19 7.88 -0.55
C ILE A 109 7.12 8.83 -1.15
N SER A 110 6.19 8.27 -1.94
CA SER A 110 4.83 8.82 -2.00
C SER A 110 4.07 8.48 -0.71
N ALA A 111 4.57 8.99 0.42
CA ALA A 111 3.75 9.29 1.58
C ALA A 111 3.48 10.79 1.53
N VAL A 112 2.33 11.14 0.96
CA VAL A 112 1.73 12.48 0.96
C VAL A 112 0.39 12.35 1.69
#